data_AF-J9E7B3-F1
#
_entry.id   AF-J9E7B3-F1
#
_cell.length_a   1.000
_cell.length_b   1.000
_cell.length_c   1.000
_cell.angle_alpha   90.00
_cell.angle_beta   90.00
_cell.angle_gamma   90.00
#
_symmetry.space_group_name_H-M   'P 1'
#
loop_
_entity.id
_entity.type
_entity.pdbx_description
1 polymer ?
#
loop_
_entity_poly.entity_id
_entity_poly.type
_entity_poly.pdbx_seq_one_letter_code
_entity_poly.pdbx_strand_id
1 'polypeptide(L)'
;MSRSAYEKPSRRAEYRHTTPIGAISVSHFGEGAEEQLLKTISELVSTEENFVRDVQKLVNQYLKPTNLPLLETADRLLRIQTSFLLSLLDAAGDVARSFTVSQQQLRDSLIRISALFVNKCSKFKVYSDYSAAYLRFQQNKKELNDIVIRLDKLNISGEQSESAQSLLIKPIQR
;
A
#
# COMPACT_ATOMS: atom_id res chain seq x y z
N MET A 1 -39.29 -59.22 59.42
CA MET A 1 -40.68 -58.89 59.06
C MET A 1 -40.71 -57.49 58.44
N SER A 2 -41.58 -57.31 57.47
CA SER A 2 -41.58 -56.32 56.37
C SER A 2 -42.02 -54.89 56.72
N ARG A 3 -41.79 -53.98 55.73
CA ARG A 3 -42.39 -52.65 55.39
C ARG A 3 -41.39 -51.49 55.54
N SER A 4 -40.95 -50.79 54.49
CA SER A 4 -41.60 -50.02 53.40
C SER A 4 -41.62 -48.50 53.70
N ALA A 5 -41.21 -47.73 52.68
CA ALA A 5 -41.59 -46.34 52.33
C ALA A 5 -40.57 -45.19 52.54
N TYR A 6 -40.14 -44.64 51.39
CA TYR A 6 -40.06 -43.22 51.00
C TYR A 6 -39.23 -42.22 51.85
N GLU A 7 -38.17 -41.64 51.28
CA GLU A 7 -38.18 -40.30 50.63
C GLU A 7 -36.82 -39.92 50.00
N LYS A 8 -36.88 -39.05 48.98
CA LYS A 8 -35.78 -38.62 48.09
C LYS A 8 -34.84 -37.58 48.74
N PRO A 9 -33.61 -37.43 48.20
CA PRO A 9 -32.64 -36.43 48.63
C PRO A 9 -32.99 -35.02 48.10
N SER A 10 -33.00 -34.03 48.98
CA SER A 10 -33.14 -32.62 48.57
C SER A 10 -31.81 -32.05 48.11
N ARG A 11 -31.88 -31.43 46.94
CA ARG A 11 -30.81 -30.89 46.10
C ARG A 11 -30.20 -29.63 46.70
N ARG A 12 -28.87 -29.53 46.65
CA ARG A 12 -28.16 -28.30 46.27
C ARG A 12 -26.86 -28.68 45.56
N ALA A 13 -26.98 -29.00 44.28
CA ALA A 13 -25.85 -28.99 43.37
C ALA A 13 -25.54 -27.52 43.08
N GLU A 14 -24.38 -27.06 43.54
CA GLU A 14 -23.74 -25.84 43.03
C GLU A 14 -23.34 -26.09 41.58
N TYR A 15 -24.29 -25.89 40.67
CA TYR A 15 -23.98 -25.68 39.27
C TYR A 15 -23.29 -24.32 39.16
N ARG A 16 -21.96 -24.34 39.26
CA ARG A 16 -21.15 -23.29 38.64
C ARG A 16 -21.52 -23.28 37.16
N HIS A 17 -22.34 -22.31 36.76
CA HIS A 17 -22.44 -21.92 35.37
C HIS A 17 -21.05 -21.46 34.95
N THR A 18 -20.28 -22.37 34.36
CA THR A 18 -19.20 -22.02 33.45
C THR A 18 -19.87 -21.38 32.24
N THR A 19 -19.97 -20.05 32.30
CA THR A 19 -20.19 -19.20 31.14
C THR A 19 -19.24 -19.67 30.04
N PRO A 20 -19.71 -19.99 28.83
CA PRO A 20 -18.80 -20.17 27.71
C PRO A 20 -18.03 -18.86 27.58
N ILE A 21 -16.73 -18.96 27.78
CA ILE A 21 -15.72 -17.93 27.52
C ILE A 21 -16.05 -17.32 26.16
N GLY A 22 -16.17 -16.00 26.17
CA GLY A 22 -16.75 -15.21 25.09
C GLY A 22 -16.42 -15.74 23.71
N ALA A 23 -17.46 -16.04 22.95
CA ALA A 23 -17.39 -15.86 21.51
C ALA A 23 -16.91 -14.42 21.32
N ILE A 24 -15.62 -14.25 21.02
CA ILE A 24 -15.09 -13.00 20.50
C ILE A 24 -16.02 -12.67 19.37
N SER A 25 -16.83 -11.62 19.55
CA SER A 25 -17.73 -11.11 18.54
C SER A 25 -16.89 -10.98 17.28
N VAL A 26 -17.10 -11.88 16.32
CA VAL A 26 -16.53 -11.75 14.99
C VAL A 26 -17.05 -10.40 14.56
N SER A 27 -16.16 -9.42 14.51
CA SER A 27 -16.48 -8.04 14.17
C SER A 27 -16.83 -8.03 12.69
N HIS A 28 -18.01 -8.55 12.36
CA HIS A 28 -18.57 -8.51 11.02
C HIS A 28 -18.40 -7.07 10.55
N PHE A 29 -17.73 -6.91 9.40
CA PHE A 29 -17.62 -5.60 8.83
C PHE A 29 -19.05 -5.05 8.66
N GLY A 30 -19.21 -3.75 8.88
CA GLY A 30 -20.49 -3.10 8.58
C GLY A 30 -20.87 -3.35 7.12
N GLU A 31 -22.17 -3.31 6.83
CA GLU A 31 -22.67 -3.48 5.46
C GLU A 31 -21.92 -2.56 4.49
N GLY A 32 -21.33 -3.14 3.43
CA GLY A 32 -20.52 -2.42 2.43
C GLY A 32 -19.06 -2.09 2.82
N ALA A 33 -18.64 -2.26 4.07
CA ALA A 33 -17.26 -1.95 4.49
C ALA A 33 -16.23 -2.93 3.90
N GLU A 34 -16.62 -4.18 3.63
CA GLU A 34 -15.78 -5.17 2.95
C GLU A 34 -15.48 -4.80 1.51
N GLU A 35 -16.52 -4.44 0.76
CA GLU A 35 -16.39 -4.03 -0.64
C GLU A 35 -15.52 -2.78 -0.75
N GLN A 36 -15.73 -1.82 0.16
CA GLN A 36 -14.92 -0.61 0.21
C GLN A 36 -13.45 -0.93 0.52
N LEU A 37 -13.18 -1.80 1.49
CA LEU A 37 -11.81 -2.19 1.84
C LEU A 37 -11.13 -2.97 0.72
N LEU A 38 -11.85 -3.90 0.07
CA LEU A 38 -11.35 -4.61 -1.11
C LEU A 38 -10.98 -3.63 -2.22
N LYS A 39 -11.87 -2.69 -2.53
CA LYS A 39 -11.62 -1.64 -3.53
C LYS A 39 -10.40 -0.81 -3.17
N THR A 40 -10.26 -0.39 -1.92
CA THR A 40 -9.10 0.40 -1.46
C THR A 40 -7.79 -0.37 -1.55
N ILE A 41 -7.75 -1.66 -1.20
CA ILE A 41 -6.54 -2.49 -1.35
C ILE A 41 -6.17 -2.66 -2.82
N SER A 42 -7.15 -2.96 -3.68
CA SER A 42 -6.93 -3.09 -5.12
C SER A 42 -6.45 -1.78 -5.76
N GLU A 43 -7.03 -0.65 -5.35
CA GLU A 43 -6.60 0.68 -5.79
C GLU A 43 -5.18 1.01 -5.31
N LEU A 44 -4.85 0.69 -4.05
CA LEU A 44 -3.50 0.89 -3.51
C LEU A 44 -2.45 0.15 -4.34
N VAL A 45 -2.69 -1.11 -4.67
CA VAL A 45 -1.78 -1.93 -5.49
C VAL A 45 -1.70 -1.40 -6.91
N SER A 46 -2.84 -1.15 -7.56
CA SER A 46 -2.88 -0.64 -8.94
C SER A 46 -2.19 0.71 -9.08
N THR A 47 -2.40 1.63 -8.13
CA THR A 47 -1.74 2.94 -8.14
C THR A 47 -0.24 2.84 -7.86
N GLU A 48 0.21 1.89 -7.04
CA GLU A 48 1.64 1.64 -6.82
C GLU A 48 2.30 1.05 -8.06
N GLU A 49 1.66 0.09 -8.74
CA GLU A 49 2.16 -0.46 -10.00
C GLU A 49 2.31 0.64 -11.07
N ASN A 50 1.30 1.51 -11.20
CA ASN A 50 1.36 2.65 -12.11
C ASN A 50 2.48 3.63 -11.73
N PHE A 51 2.61 3.95 -10.45
CA PHE A 51 3.63 4.85 -9.97
C PHE A 51 5.05 4.34 -10.25
N VAL A 52 5.32 3.05 -9.98
CA VAL A 52 6.63 2.44 -10.29
C VAL A 52 6.92 2.50 -11.80
N ARG A 53 5.91 2.25 -12.65
CA ARG A 53 6.06 2.40 -14.11
C ARG A 53 6.39 3.84 -14.51
N ASP A 54 5.70 4.82 -13.93
CA ASP A 54 5.93 6.24 -14.19
C ASP A 54 7.35 6.67 -13.79
N VAL A 55 7.82 6.26 -12.60
CA VAL A 55 9.19 6.55 -12.15
C VAL A 55 10.22 5.80 -13.01
N GLN A 56 9.94 4.57 -13.42
CA GLN A 56 10.82 3.81 -14.30
C GLN A 56 10.98 4.50 -15.66
N LYS A 57 9.87 5.02 -16.21
CA LYS A 57 9.84 5.83 -17.44
C LYS A 57 10.61 7.12 -17.25
N LEU A 58 10.38 7.86 -16.16
CA LEU A 58 11.14 9.06 -15.81
C LEU A 58 12.66 8.80 -15.84
N VAL A 59 13.11 7.76 -15.14
CA VAL A 59 14.53 7.42 -15.05
C VAL A 59 15.11 7.04 -16.40
N ASN A 60 14.47 6.14 -17.14
CA ASN A 60 15.03 5.57 -18.37
C ASN A 60 14.94 6.49 -19.57
N GLN A 61 13.79 7.14 -19.75
CA GLN A 61 13.52 7.95 -20.95
C GLN A 61 14.07 9.35 -20.82
N TYR A 62 14.10 9.92 -19.62
CA TYR A 62 14.45 11.32 -19.42
C TYR A 62 15.75 11.50 -18.66
N LEU A 63 15.90 10.94 -17.47
CA LEU A 63 17.03 11.27 -16.58
C LEU A 63 18.35 10.62 -17.01
N LYS A 64 18.34 9.35 -17.44
CA LYS A 64 19.55 8.64 -17.91
C LYS A 64 20.17 9.29 -19.15
N PRO A 65 19.40 9.62 -20.23
CA PRO A 65 19.99 10.23 -21.43
C PRO A 65 20.51 11.65 -21.20
N THR A 66 19.93 12.38 -20.25
CA THR A 66 20.28 13.77 -19.97
C THR A 66 21.28 13.94 -18.83
N ASN A 67 21.57 12.86 -18.10
CA ASN A 67 22.46 12.82 -16.93
C ASN A 67 22.19 13.96 -15.91
N LEU A 68 20.90 14.21 -15.64
CA LEU A 68 20.50 15.29 -14.75
C LEU A 68 20.89 15.00 -13.30
N PRO A 69 21.16 16.04 -12.48
CA PRO A 69 21.49 15.87 -11.06
C PRO A 69 20.44 15.10 -10.25
N LEU A 70 19.19 15.06 -10.74
CA LEU A 70 18.09 14.32 -10.12
C LEU A 70 18.21 12.78 -10.28
N LEU A 71 19.00 12.31 -11.25
CA LEU A 71 19.08 10.90 -11.65
C LEU A 71 19.41 9.98 -10.48
N GLU A 72 20.43 10.29 -9.68
CA GLU A 72 20.85 9.43 -8.56
C GLU A 72 19.71 9.23 -7.55
N THR A 73 19.02 10.33 -7.23
CA THR A 73 17.95 10.30 -6.22
C THR A 73 16.69 9.61 -6.77
N ALA A 74 16.36 9.86 -8.03
CA ALA A 74 15.24 9.20 -8.72
C ALA A 74 15.48 7.69 -8.90
N ASP A 75 16.70 7.27 -9.23
CA ASP A 75 17.06 5.85 -9.36
C ASP A 75 17.01 5.15 -8.00
N ARG A 76 17.49 5.81 -6.93
CA ARG A 76 17.35 5.30 -5.55
C ARG A 76 15.88 5.17 -5.14
N LEU A 77 15.05 6.17 -5.45
CA LEU A 77 13.60 6.12 -5.21
C LEU A 77 12.98 4.94 -5.96
N LEU A 78 13.28 4.78 -7.25
CA LEU A 78 12.79 3.67 -8.07
C LEU A 78 13.11 2.31 -7.46
N ARG A 79 14.35 2.09 -7.00
CA ARG A 79 14.74 0.83 -6.34
C ARG A 79 13.94 0.58 -5.07
N ILE A 80 13.74 1.61 -4.25
CA ILE A 80 12.94 1.51 -3.02
C ILE A 80 11.49 1.17 -3.35
N GLN A 81 10.90 1.83 -4.34
CA GLN A 81 9.50 1.63 -4.71
C GLN A 81 9.24 0.32 -5.42
N THR A 82 10.18 -0.14 -6.25
CA THR A 82 10.12 -1.49 -6.81
C THR A 82 10.14 -2.55 -5.71
N SER A 83 11.01 -2.40 -4.70
CA SER A 83 11.04 -3.31 -3.55
C SER A 83 9.77 -3.23 -2.70
N PHE A 84 9.21 -2.02 -2.53
CA PHE A 84 7.97 -1.81 -1.80
C PHE A 84 6.79 -2.47 -2.52
N LEU A 85 6.64 -2.25 -3.83
CA LEU A 85 5.61 -2.86 -4.66
C LEU A 85 5.63 -4.39 -4.58
N LEU A 86 6.80 -5.02 -4.69
CA LEU A 86 6.92 -6.47 -4.55
C LEU A 86 6.46 -6.96 -3.18
N SER A 87 6.81 -6.22 -2.12
CA SER A 87 6.37 -6.54 -0.76
C SER A 87 4.86 -6.29 -0.57
N LEU A 88 4.31 -5.27 -1.25
CA LEU A 88 2.90 -4.91 -1.21
C LEU A 88 2.04 -5.96 -1.92
N LEU A 89 2.49 -6.46 -3.07
CA LEU A 89 1.84 -7.55 -3.79
C LEU A 89 1.78 -8.82 -2.92
N ASP A 90 2.88 -9.16 -2.24
CA ASP A 90 2.94 -10.28 -1.31
C ASP A 90 1.99 -10.08 -0.10
N ALA A 91 2.02 -8.89 0.51
CA ALA A 91 1.16 -8.56 1.63
C ALA A 91 -0.34 -8.59 1.26
N ALA A 92 -0.70 -8.05 0.10
CA ALA A 92 -2.07 -8.03 -0.39
C ALA A 92 -2.55 -9.42 -0.81
N GLY A 93 -1.66 -10.25 -1.36
CA GLY A 93 -1.98 -11.59 -1.85
C GLY A 93 -3.10 -11.57 -2.90
N ASP A 94 -3.97 -12.58 -2.87
CA ASP A 94 -5.06 -12.73 -3.84
C ASP A 94 -6.09 -11.60 -3.78
N VAL A 95 -6.14 -10.84 -2.67
CA VAL A 95 -7.08 -9.72 -2.49
C VAL A 95 -6.89 -8.62 -3.55
N ALA A 96 -5.65 -8.39 -3.99
CA ALA A 96 -5.35 -7.35 -4.97
C ALA A 96 -5.92 -7.60 -6.37
N ARG A 97 -6.30 -8.85 -6.69
CA ARG A 97 -6.66 -9.29 -8.05
C ARG A 97 -7.97 -10.07 -8.10
N SER A 98 -8.63 -10.28 -6.97
CA SER A 98 -9.84 -11.10 -6.87
C SER A 98 -11.08 -10.25 -6.63
N PHE A 99 -12.18 -10.61 -7.28
CA PHE A 99 -13.50 -9.99 -7.06
C PHE A 99 -14.28 -10.66 -5.93
N THR A 100 -13.81 -11.82 -5.47
CA THR A 100 -14.41 -12.61 -4.39
C THR A 100 -13.33 -13.00 -3.40
N VAL A 101 -13.44 -12.51 -2.16
CA VAL A 101 -12.51 -12.85 -1.06
C VAL A 101 -13.29 -13.05 0.23
N SER A 102 -12.82 -13.94 1.09
CA SER A 102 -13.42 -14.10 2.42
C SER A 102 -13.07 -12.92 3.33
N GLN A 103 -13.94 -12.62 4.31
CA GLN A 103 -13.66 -11.62 5.35
C GLN A 103 -12.32 -11.85 6.05
N GLN A 104 -11.96 -13.12 6.28
CA GLN A 104 -10.73 -13.49 6.95
C GLN A 104 -9.51 -13.11 6.10
N GLN A 105 -9.50 -13.46 4.81
CA GLN A 105 -8.43 -13.06 3.88
C GLN A 105 -8.27 -11.55 3.81
N LEU A 106 -9.39 -10.81 3.78
CA LEU A 106 -9.38 -9.36 3.73
C LEU A 106 -8.74 -8.73 4.98
N ARG A 107 -9.09 -9.23 6.17
CA ARG A 107 -8.48 -8.81 7.44
C ARG A 107 -7.00 -9.16 7.50
N ASP A 108 -6.62 -10.36 7.08
CA ASP A 108 -5.23 -10.80 7.12
C ASP A 108 -4.37 -9.96 6.16
N SER A 109 -4.88 -9.65 4.96
CA SER A 109 -4.22 -8.73 4.03
C SER A 109 -4.08 -7.32 4.61
N LEU A 110 -5.13 -6.79 5.25
CA LEU A 110 -5.05 -5.49 5.92
C LEU A 110 -3.95 -5.45 6.98
N ILE A 111 -3.88 -6.46 7.86
CA ILE A 111 -2.85 -6.55 8.91
C ILE A 111 -1.45 -6.59 8.29
N ARG A 112 -1.24 -7.42 7.26
CA ARG A 112 0.05 -7.51 6.57
C ARG A 112 0.45 -6.20 5.89
N ILE A 113 -0.49 -5.55 5.19
CA ILE A 113 -0.24 -4.25 4.55
C ILE A 113 0.09 -3.19 5.60
N SER A 114 -0.66 -3.09 6.69
CA SER A 114 -0.37 -2.16 7.77
C SER A 114 1.03 -2.39 8.36
N ALA A 115 1.39 -3.65 8.64
CA ALA A 115 2.72 -4.00 9.11
C ALA A 115 3.82 -3.64 8.09
N LEU A 116 3.56 -3.83 6.80
CA LEU A 116 4.49 -3.46 5.73
C LEU A 116 4.81 -1.96 5.76
N PHE A 117 3.79 -1.09 5.86
CA PHE A 117 4.00 0.36 5.94
C PHE A 117 4.85 0.74 7.16
N VAL A 118 4.55 0.18 8.33
CA VAL A 118 5.35 0.42 9.55
C VAL A 118 6.80 -0.02 9.35
N ASN A 119 7.03 -1.18 8.75
CA ASN A 119 8.37 -1.73 8.52
C ASN A 119 9.18 -0.94 7.48
N LYS A 120 8.51 -0.32 6.50
CA LYS A 120 9.16 0.37 5.37
C LYS A 120 9.18 1.90 5.53
N CYS A 121 8.47 2.48 6.49
CA CYS A 121 8.34 3.94 6.62
C CYS A 121 9.67 4.69 6.68
N SER A 122 10.69 4.11 7.32
CA SER A 122 12.03 4.70 7.39
C SER A 122 12.70 4.85 6.02
N LYS A 123 12.37 3.98 5.06
CA LYS A 123 12.88 4.02 3.68
C LYS A 123 12.26 5.15 2.87
N PHE A 124 11.04 5.58 3.22
CA PHE A 124 10.36 6.70 2.55
C PHE A 124 11.00 8.06 2.84
N LYS A 125 12.01 8.14 3.72
CA LYS A 125 12.86 9.35 3.81
C LYS A 125 13.54 9.72 2.49
N VAL A 126 13.67 8.79 1.53
CA VAL A 126 14.16 9.11 0.18
C VAL A 126 13.34 10.20 -0.52
N TYR A 127 12.05 10.35 -0.17
CA TYR A 127 11.20 11.39 -0.74
C TYR A 127 11.64 12.81 -0.36
N SER A 128 12.21 12.99 0.84
CA SER A 128 12.78 14.31 1.20
C SER A 128 14.02 14.62 0.38
N ASP A 129 14.88 13.63 0.15
CA ASP A 129 16.07 13.79 -0.71
C ASP A 129 15.65 14.14 -2.14
N TYR A 130 14.65 13.43 -2.68
CA TYR A 130 14.09 13.69 -4.01
C TYR A 130 13.52 15.10 -4.11
N SER A 131 12.74 15.52 -3.10
CA SER A 131 12.11 16.85 -3.08
C SER A 131 13.15 17.96 -3.06
N ALA A 132 14.24 17.79 -2.30
CA ALA A 132 15.35 18.74 -2.27
C ALA A 132 16.09 18.81 -3.62
N ALA A 133 16.34 17.67 -4.25
CA ALA A 133 16.96 17.61 -5.56
C ALA A 133 16.08 18.24 -6.65
N TYR A 134 14.76 17.97 -6.60
CA TYR A 134 13.79 18.57 -7.52
C TYR A 134 13.71 20.09 -7.36
N LEU A 135 13.71 20.61 -6.13
CA LEU A 135 13.70 22.05 -5.89
C LEU A 135 14.97 22.73 -6.45
N ARG A 136 16.16 22.14 -6.24
CA ARG A 136 17.41 22.66 -6.82
C ARG A 136 17.37 22.65 -8.34
N PHE A 137 16.85 21.59 -8.93
CA PHE A 137 16.64 21.50 -10.37
C PHE A 137 15.76 22.63 -10.89
N GLN A 138 14.65 22.96 -10.21
CA GLN A 138 13.76 24.05 -10.59
C GLN A 138 14.37 25.46 -10.45
N GLN A 139 15.31 25.66 -9.53
CA GLN A 139 15.92 26.97 -9.26
C GLN A 139 16.89 27.43 -10.37
N ASN A 140 17.47 26.50 -11.14
CA ASN A 140 18.43 26.81 -12.22
C ASN A 140 17.74 27.19 -13.54
N LYS A 141 16.97 28.30 -13.54
CA LYS A 141 16.07 28.70 -14.64
C LYS A 141 16.70 28.81 -16.04
N LYS A 142 17.97 29.23 -16.16
CA LYS A 142 18.65 29.35 -17.46
C LYS A 142 18.93 27.99 -18.08
N GLU A 143 19.50 27.07 -17.32
CA GLU A 143 19.74 25.69 -17.76
C GLU A 143 18.44 24.92 -17.93
N LEU A 144 17.43 25.24 -17.12
CA LEU A 144 16.12 24.59 -17.16
C LEU A 144 15.44 24.73 -18.53
N ASN A 145 15.50 25.90 -19.17
CA ASN A 145 14.87 26.08 -20.49
C ASN A 145 15.49 25.17 -21.56
N ASP A 146 16.83 25.09 -21.60
CA ASP A 146 17.55 24.22 -22.54
C ASP A 146 17.33 22.73 -22.22
N ILE A 147 17.16 22.40 -20.94
CA ILE A 147 16.83 21.04 -20.50
C ILE A 147 15.38 20.69 -20.88
N VAL A 148 14.42 21.59 -20.66
CA VAL A 148 13.00 21.38 -21.01
C VAL A 148 12.85 21.09 -22.50
N ILE A 149 13.48 21.90 -23.37
CA ILE A 149 13.45 21.67 -24.82
C ILE A 149 14.02 20.29 -25.19
N ARG A 150 15.09 19.84 -24.50
CA ARG A 150 15.67 18.52 -24.71
C ARG A 150 14.75 17.41 -24.22
N LEU A 151 14.10 17.60 -23.07
CA LEU A 151 13.15 16.64 -22.50
C LEU A 151 11.89 16.52 -23.37
N ASP A 152 11.39 17.61 -23.95
CA ASP A 152 10.22 17.60 -24.83
C ASP A 152 10.50 16.77 -26.10
N LYS A 153 11.71 16.84 -26.65
CA LYS A 153 12.13 16.00 -27.79
C LYS A 153 12.17 14.50 -27.45
N LEU A 154 12.30 14.15 -26.18
CA LEU A 154 12.29 12.76 -25.72
C LEU A 154 10.87 12.26 -25.44
N ASN A 155 9.85 13.11 -25.49
CA ASN A 155 8.46 12.70 -25.33
C ASN A 155 7.91 12.07 -26.63
N ILE A 156 7.98 10.73 -26.72
CA ILE A 156 7.57 9.98 -27.92
C ILE A 156 6.06 10.03 -28.16
N SER A 157 5.23 10.04 -27.11
CA SER A 157 3.77 10.04 -27.26
C SER A 157 3.20 11.41 -27.60
N GLY A 158 3.92 12.49 -27.26
CA GLY A 158 3.43 13.85 -27.37
C GLY A 158 2.36 14.22 -26.35
N GLU A 159 1.94 13.29 -25.48
CA GLU A 159 0.94 13.55 -24.45
C GLU A 159 1.56 14.30 -23.27
N GLN A 160 0.81 15.25 -22.70
CA GLN A 160 1.26 16.06 -21.56
C GLN A 160 1.35 15.23 -20.27
N SER A 161 0.45 14.26 -20.10
CA SER A 161 0.44 13.28 -19.00
C SER A 161 1.76 12.50 -18.91
N GLU A 162 2.40 12.26 -20.05
CA GLU A 162 3.65 11.51 -20.17
C GLU A 162 4.90 12.40 -20.28
N SER A 163 4.73 13.72 -20.29
CA SER A 163 5.84 14.68 -20.34
C SER A 163 6.77 14.53 -19.14
N ALA A 164 8.03 14.93 -19.31
CA ALA A 164 9.00 14.92 -18.22
C ALA A 164 8.52 15.73 -17.01
N GLN A 165 7.88 16.88 -17.23
CA GLN A 165 7.35 17.73 -16.14
C GLN A 165 6.25 17.02 -15.34
N SER A 166 5.32 16.35 -16.02
CA SER A 166 4.29 15.54 -15.39
C SER A 166 4.90 14.38 -14.58
N LEU A 167 5.91 13.71 -15.12
CA LEU A 167 6.55 12.59 -14.42
C LEU A 167 7.39 13.04 -13.22
N LEU A 168 8.06 14.20 -13.31
CA LEU A 168 8.94 14.74 -12.27
C LEU A 168 8.20 15.09 -10.97
N ILE A 169 6.93 15.49 -11.05
CA ILE A 169 6.12 15.87 -9.88
C ILE A 169 5.48 14.66 -9.18
N LYS A 170 5.29 13.54 -9.88
CA LYS A 170 4.60 12.35 -9.34
C LYS A 170 5.21 11.84 -8.02
N PRO A 171 6.54 11.76 -7.83
CA PRO A 171 7.10 11.39 -6.53
C PRO A 171 6.74 12.31 -5.37
N ILE A 172 6.40 13.57 -5.61
CA ILE A 172 5.99 14.50 -4.53
C ILE A 172 4.50 14.32 -4.20
N GLN A 173 3.70 13.91 -5.18
CA GLN A 173 2.27 13.66 -5.02
C GLN A 173 1.98 12.31 -4.39
N ARG A 174 2.83 11.31 -4.64
CA ARG A 174 2.71 9.94 -4.12
C ARG A 174 3.12 9.86 -2.66
#